data_AF-A0A1N6YK07-F1
#
_entry.id   AF-A0A1N6YK07-F1
#
_cell.length_a   1.000
_cell.length_b   1.000
_cell.length_c   1.000
_cell.angle_alpha   90.00
_cell.angle_beta   90.00
_cell.angle_gamma   90.00
#
_symmetry.space_group_name_H-M   'P 1'
#
loop_
_entity.id
_entity.type
_entity.pdbx_description
1 polymer ?
#
loop_
_entity_poly.entity_id
_entity_poly.type
_entity_poly.pdbx_seq_one_letter_code
_entity_poly.pdbx_strand_id
1 'polypeptide(L)'
;MNYRAKKIRLLCTIEIVEQWAAFMRAHLPEVEAALRQEGVHHEMWFSGTDDRGLFVIGVMDVDDQPASAAVSAQSQLSVDAVHRQFKSHWDRSSIQDIAMSPQETPHFEGCVLLFEARGQ
;
A
#
# COMPACT_ATOMS: atom_id res chain seq x y z
N MET A 1 16.16 6.82 1.79
CA MET A 1 14.76 6.37 1.65
C MET A 1 13.89 7.46 2.24
N ASN A 2 12.92 7.94 1.48
CA ASN A 2 12.02 9.02 1.88
C ASN A 2 10.62 8.43 2.13
N TYR A 3 10.54 7.47 3.04
CA TYR A 3 9.30 6.75 3.29
C TYR A 3 8.19 7.70 3.75
N ARG A 4 7.04 7.55 3.11
CA ARG A 4 5.78 8.13 3.54
C ARG A 4 4.85 6.99 3.91
N ALA A 5 4.28 7.05 5.11
CA ALA A 5 3.34 6.06 5.58
C ALA A 5 1.96 6.68 5.78
N LYS A 6 0.90 5.96 5.40
CA LYS A 6 -0.49 6.36 5.64
C LYS A 6 -1.24 5.23 6.33
N LYS A 7 -1.88 5.52 7.46
CA LYS A 7 -2.87 4.64 8.11
C LYS A 7 -4.25 4.92 7.56
N ILE A 8 -4.97 3.87 7.18
CA ILE A 8 -6.26 3.95 6.49
C ILE A 8 -7.21 2.92 7.09
N ARG A 9 -8.39 3.34 7.54
CA ARG A 9 -9.45 2.43 8.01
C ARG A 9 -10.14 1.75 6.85
N LEU A 10 -10.55 0.51 7.08
CA LEU A 10 -11.20 -0.32 6.09
C LEU A 10 -12.67 -0.57 6.45
N LEU A 11 -13.51 -0.53 5.43
CA LEU A 11 -14.94 -0.82 5.49
C LEU A 11 -15.25 -2.27 5.05
N CYS A 12 -14.21 -3.10 4.91
CA CYS A 12 -14.30 -4.51 4.53
C CYS A 12 -13.80 -5.42 5.65
N THR A 13 -13.90 -6.73 5.44
CA THR A 13 -13.45 -7.75 6.39
C THR A 13 -11.97 -8.11 6.18
N ILE A 14 -11.38 -8.81 7.15
CA ILE A 14 -9.99 -9.26 7.07
C ILE A 14 -9.76 -10.22 5.90
N GLU A 15 -10.74 -11.06 5.56
CA GLU A 15 -10.63 -12.01 4.45
C GLU A 15 -10.48 -11.30 3.10
N ILE A 16 -11.09 -10.12 2.93
CA ILE A 16 -10.93 -9.30 1.72
C ILE A 16 -9.52 -8.72 1.65
N VAL A 17 -8.95 -8.30 2.79
CA VAL A 17 -7.56 -7.83 2.86
C VAL A 17 -6.58 -8.96 2.55
N GLU A 18 -6.81 -10.15 3.10
CA GLU A 18 -5.97 -11.32 2.88
C GLU A 18 -6.01 -11.78 1.42
N GLN A 19 -7.20 -11.78 0.79
CA GLN A 19 -7.36 -12.11 -0.63
C GLN A 19 -6.62 -11.11 -1.51
N TRP A 20 -6.77 -9.82 -1.24
CA TRP A 20 -6.05 -8.77 -1.95
C TRP A 20 -4.54 -8.94 -1.79
N ALA A 21 -4.04 -9.12 -0.56
CA ALA A 21 -2.62 -9.29 -0.29
C ALA A 21 -2.06 -10.57 -0.93
N ALA A 22 -2.83 -11.68 -0.92
CA ALA A 22 -2.45 -12.91 -1.60
C ALA A 22 -2.34 -12.72 -3.11
N PHE A 23 -3.26 -11.98 -3.72
CA PHE A 23 -3.18 -11.63 -5.14
C PHE A 23 -1.92 -10.82 -5.44
N MET A 24 -1.63 -9.77 -4.65
CA MET A 24 -0.43 -8.94 -4.83
C MET A 24 0.85 -9.77 -4.72
N ARG A 25 0.94 -10.65 -3.72
CA ARG A 25 2.10 -11.55 -3.55
C ARG A 25 2.27 -12.52 -4.72
N ALA A 26 1.17 -13.05 -5.25
CA ALA A 26 1.21 -13.97 -6.39
C ALA A 26 1.64 -13.29 -7.69
N HIS A 27 1.49 -11.95 -7.78
CA HIS A 27 1.80 -11.15 -8.96
C HIS A 27 2.93 -10.14 -8.69
N LEU A 28 3.83 -10.41 -7.75
CA LEU A 28 4.94 -9.51 -7.39
C LEU A 28 5.71 -8.95 -8.59
N PRO A 29 6.08 -9.74 -9.63
CA PRO A 29 6.77 -9.18 -10.79
C PRO A 29 5.99 -8.08 -11.51
N GLU A 30 4.65 -8.18 -11.54
CA GLU A 30 3.78 -7.16 -12.13
C GLU A 30 3.64 -5.96 -11.20
N VAL A 31 3.56 -6.17 -9.88
CA VAL A 31 3.59 -5.11 -8.87
C VAL A 31 4.89 -4.30 -9.01
N GLU A 32 6.05 -4.95 -9.04
CA GLU A 32 7.35 -4.28 -9.20
C GLU A 32 7.44 -3.52 -10.53
N ALA A 33 6.83 -4.05 -11.60
CA ALA A 33 6.75 -3.35 -12.89
C ALA A 33 5.88 -2.09 -12.81
N ALA A 34 4.76 -2.14 -12.08
CA ALA A 34 3.93 -0.96 -11.82
C ALA A 34 4.71 0.09 -11.02
N LEU A 35 5.38 -0.32 -9.93
CA LEU A 35 6.19 0.57 -9.09
C LEU A 35 7.29 1.28 -9.89
N ARG A 36 7.99 0.57 -10.78
CA ARG A 36 8.97 1.17 -11.71
C ARG A 36 8.37 2.25 -12.60
N GLN A 37 7.19 2.00 -13.17
CA GLN A 37 6.51 2.97 -14.03
C GLN A 37 6.09 4.22 -13.24
N GLU A 38 5.70 4.03 -11.99
CA GLU A 38 5.25 5.09 -11.09
C GLU A 38 6.39 5.86 -10.41
N GLY A 39 7.65 5.43 -10.55
CA GLY A 39 8.79 6.03 -9.84
C GLY A 39 8.79 5.73 -8.34
N VAL A 40 8.17 4.63 -7.94
CA VAL A 40 8.14 4.14 -6.55
C VAL A 40 9.28 3.14 -6.37
N HIS A 41 10.22 3.46 -5.50
CA HIS A 41 11.41 2.63 -5.25
C HIS A 41 11.07 1.42 -4.39
N HIS A 42 10.15 1.60 -3.43
CA HIS A 42 9.81 0.59 -2.46
C HIS A 42 8.40 0.81 -1.91
N GLU A 43 7.61 -0.26 -1.87
CA GLU A 43 6.27 -0.27 -1.27
C GLU A 43 6.12 -1.41 -0.27
N MET A 44 5.52 -1.11 0.89
CA MET A 44 5.14 -2.08 1.90
C MET A 44 3.70 -1.84 2.35
N TRP A 45 2.97 -2.93 2.58
CA TRP A 45 1.62 -2.86 3.12
C TRP A 45 1.51 -3.70 4.38
N PHE A 46 0.94 -3.12 5.42
CA PHE A 46 0.68 -3.78 6.69
C PHE A 46 -0.82 -3.76 6.99
N SER A 47 -1.31 -4.77 7.72
CA SER A 47 -2.66 -4.77 8.31
C SER A 47 -2.58 -4.77 9.82
N GLY A 48 -3.59 -4.21 10.47
CA GLY A 48 -3.74 -4.28 11.92
C GLY A 48 -5.19 -4.04 12.34
N THR A 49 -5.49 -4.33 13.59
CA THR A 49 -6.80 -4.11 14.20
C THR A 49 -6.62 -3.38 15.51
N ASP A 50 -7.46 -2.39 15.78
CA ASP A 50 -7.56 -1.74 17.09
C ASP A 50 -9.04 -1.58 17.52
N ASP A 51 -9.29 -0.81 18.56
CA ASP A 51 -10.63 -0.54 19.11
C ASP A 51 -11.62 0.04 18.09
N ARG A 52 -11.12 0.67 17.02
CA ARG A 52 -11.92 1.25 15.94
C ARG A 52 -12.03 0.34 14.71
N GLY A 53 -11.51 -0.88 14.79
CA GLY A 53 -11.61 -1.90 13.76
C GLY A 53 -10.38 -2.03 12.86
N LEU A 54 -10.60 -2.64 11.69
CA LEU A 54 -9.56 -3.00 10.75
C LEU A 54 -8.93 -1.78 10.05
N PHE A 55 -7.62 -1.81 9.88
CA PHE A 55 -6.88 -0.81 9.14
C PHE A 55 -5.74 -1.42 8.35
N VAL A 56 -5.25 -0.66 7.37
CA VAL A 56 -3.98 -0.91 6.69
C VAL A 56 -3.05 0.27 6.84
N ILE A 57 -1.76 -0.01 6.78
CA ILE A 57 -0.71 1.00 6.67
C ILE A 57 0.02 0.76 5.35
N GLY A 58 -0.12 1.69 4.42
CA GLY A 58 0.66 1.72 3.18
C GLY A 58 1.90 2.58 3.37
N VAL A 59 3.07 2.04 3.05
CA VAL A 59 4.35 2.75 3.11
C VAL A 59 4.97 2.77 1.73
N MET A 60 5.36 3.94 1.27
CA MET A 60 5.95 4.13 -0.05
C MET A 60 7.19 5.01 0.04
N ASP A 61 8.25 4.61 -0.65
CA ASP A 61 9.40 5.46 -1.00
C ASP A 61 9.22 5.92 -2.45
N VAL A 62 8.82 7.18 -2.62
CA VAL A 62 8.48 7.76 -3.93
C VAL A 62 9.01 9.19 -4.02
N ASP A 63 9.62 9.52 -5.16
CA ASP A 63 10.21 10.85 -5.39
C ASP A 63 9.12 11.92 -5.63
N ASP A 64 8.11 11.58 -6.42
CA ASP A 64 6.98 12.46 -6.77
C ASP A 64 5.64 11.71 -6.67
N GLN A 65 4.95 11.94 -5.55
CA GLN A 65 3.68 11.29 -5.25
C GLN A 65 2.53 11.69 -6.21
N PRO A 66 2.34 12.98 -6.56
CA PRO A 66 1.41 13.36 -7.62
C PRO A 66 1.68 12.68 -8.97
N ALA A 67 2.95 12.58 -9.39
CA ALA A 67 3.30 11.92 -10.66
C ALA A 67 3.00 10.42 -10.63
N SER A 68 3.39 9.71 -9.55
CA SER A 68 3.04 8.30 -9.34
C SER A 68 1.54 8.06 -9.43
N ALA A 69 0.74 8.89 -8.76
CA ALA A 69 -0.72 8.75 -8.78
C ALA A 69 -1.32 8.95 -10.19
N ALA A 70 -0.74 9.84 -10.99
CA ALA A 70 -1.17 10.07 -12.37
C ALA A 70 -0.86 8.88 -13.28
N VAL A 71 0.31 8.26 -13.12
CA VAL A 71 0.71 7.04 -13.86
C VAL A 71 -0.18 5.86 -13.48
N SER A 72 -0.37 5.62 -12.18
CA SER A 72 -1.23 4.56 -11.66
C SER A 72 -2.67 4.65 -12.19
N ALA A 73 -3.19 5.87 -12.33
CA ALA A 73 -4.53 6.10 -12.85
C ALA A 73 -4.72 5.63 -14.31
N GLN A 74 -3.64 5.66 -15.12
CA GLN A 74 -3.64 5.32 -16.54
C GLN A 74 -3.18 3.89 -16.82
N SER A 75 -2.67 3.18 -15.80
CA SER A 75 -2.16 1.81 -15.97
C SER A 75 -3.25 0.81 -16.38
N GLN A 76 -2.84 -0.15 -17.21
CA GLN A 76 -3.64 -1.28 -17.67
C GLN A 76 -3.22 -2.60 -17.03
N LEU A 77 -2.31 -2.57 -16.05
CA LEU A 77 -1.86 -3.76 -15.35
C LEU A 77 -2.98 -4.33 -14.48
N SER A 78 -3.00 -5.66 -14.35
CA SER A 78 -4.02 -6.39 -13.60
C SER A 78 -3.97 -6.04 -12.10
N VAL A 79 -2.75 -5.87 -11.58
CA VAL A 79 -2.50 -5.46 -10.19
C VAL A 79 -3.10 -4.10 -9.87
N ASP A 80 -3.09 -3.15 -10.81
CA ASP A 80 -3.64 -1.82 -10.60
C ASP A 80 -5.17 -1.82 -10.58
N ALA A 81 -5.79 -2.68 -11.39
CA ALA A 81 -7.23 -2.89 -11.34
C ALA A 81 -7.67 -3.49 -10.00
N VAL A 82 -6.96 -4.53 -9.53
CA VAL A 82 -7.23 -5.18 -8.24
C VAL A 82 -6.94 -4.23 -7.07
N HIS A 83 -5.85 -3.46 -7.13
CA HIS A 83 -5.53 -2.46 -6.12
C HIS A 83 -6.57 -1.33 -6.05
N ARG A 84 -7.06 -0.88 -7.21
CA ARG A 84 -8.12 0.14 -7.30
C ARG A 84 -9.45 -0.38 -6.75
N GLN A 85 -9.78 -1.65 -7.01
CA GLN A 85 -10.93 -2.30 -6.40
C GLN A 85 -10.77 -2.34 -4.87
N PHE A 86 -9.60 -2.73 -4.36
CA PHE A 86 -9.33 -2.73 -2.92
C PHE A 86 -9.46 -1.33 -2.29
N LYS A 87 -8.97 -0.29 -2.96
CA LYS A 87 -9.11 1.13 -2.57
C LYS A 87 -10.57 1.58 -2.43
N SER A 88 -11.54 0.89 -3.04
CA SER A 88 -12.96 1.21 -2.87
C SER A 88 -13.46 0.93 -1.44
N HIS A 89 -12.79 0.05 -0.69
CA HIS A 89 -13.10 -0.26 0.71
C HIS A 89 -12.48 0.71 1.72
N TRP A 90 -11.71 1.70 1.26
CA TRP A 90 -11.08 2.67 2.16
C TRP A 90 -12.10 3.66 2.68
N ASP A 91 -12.11 3.87 3.99
CA ASP A 91 -12.71 5.06 4.56
C ASP A 91 -11.77 6.25 4.31
N ARG A 92 -12.04 6.99 3.23
CA ARG A 92 -11.22 8.14 2.83
C ARG A 92 -11.18 9.26 3.87
N SER A 93 -12.16 9.34 4.77
CA SER A 93 -12.17 10.33 5.85
C SER A 93 -11.21 9.99 6.99
N SER A 94 -10.74 8.74 7.04
CA SER A 94 -9.86 8.22 8.09
C SER A 94 -8.37 8.26 7.76
N ILE A 95 -8.00 8.70 6.55
CA ILE A 95 -6.62 8.66 6.07
C ILE A 95 -5.76 9.59 6.93
N GLN A 96 -4.72 9.03 7.54
CA GLN A 96 -3.80 9.75 8.42
C GLN A 96 -2.36 9.50 7.98
N ASP A 97 -1.57 10.56 7.89
CA ASP A 97 -0.13 10.45 7.69
C ASP A 97 0.54 9.96 8.99
N ILE A 98 1.42 8.98 8.86
CA ILE A 98 2.29 8.52 9.94
C ILE A 98 3.67 9.14 9.72
N ALA A 99 4.18 9.82 10.73
CA ALA A 99 5.55 10.32 10.74
C ALA A 99 6.52 9.13 10.73
N MET A 100 7.47 9.14 9.79
CA MET A 100 8.46 8.09 9.62
C MET A 100 9.86 8.64 9.83
N SER A 101 10.68 7.90 10.55
CA SER A 101 12.13 8.14 10.62
C SER A 101 12.78 7.70 9.31
N PRO A 102 13.55 8.56 8.61
CA PRO A 102 14.19 8.20 7.34
C PRO A 102 15.26 7.10 7.45
N GLN A 103 15.66 6.78 8.68
CA GLN A 103 16.79 5.90 9.01
C GLN A 103 16.34 4.50 9.46
N GLU A 104 15.04 4.28 9.64
CA GLU A 104 14.51 3.03 10.18
C GLU A 104 13.68 2.29 9.14
N THR A 105 13.85 0.97 9.08
CA THR A 105 12.95 0.12 8.31
C THR A 105 11.55 0.23 8.91
N PRO A 106 10.51 0.52 8.11
CA PRO A 106 9.16 0.65 8.61
C PRO A 106 8.69 -0.61 9.34
N HIS A 107 8.36 -0.45 10.62
CA HIS A 107 7.81 -1.50 11.46
C HIS A 107 6.71 -0.90 12.33
N PHE A 108 5.56 -1.58 12.39
CA PHE A 108 4.39 -1.13 13.15
C PHE A 108 4.00 -2.22 14.14
N GLU A 109 4.09 -1.90 15.43
CA GLU A 109 3.73 -2.84 16.50
C GLU A 109 2.28 -3.32 16.35
N GLY A 110 2.05 -4.62 16.55
CA GLY A 110 0.73 -5.24 16.41
C GLY A 110 0.20 -5.33 14.98
N CYS A 111 1.01 -4.98 13.97
CA CYS A 111 0.63 -5.10 12.56
C CYS A 111 1.32 -6.29 11.88
N VAL A 112 0.64 -6.87 10.89
CA VAL A 112 1.16 -7.96 10.05
C VAL A 112 1.54 -7.39 8.69
N LEU A 113 2.77 -7.67 8.24
CA LEU A 113 3.20 -7.37 6.88
C LEU A 113 2.40 -8.21 5.88
N LEU A 114 1.68 -7.55 4.99
CA LEU A 114 0.88 -8.16 3.93
C LEU A 114 1.75 -8.48 2.72
N PHE A 115 2.53 -7.52 2.24
CA PHE A 115 3.56 -7.71 1.21
C PHE A 115 4.55 -6.54 1.18
N GLU A 116 5.69 -6.80 0.53
CA GLU A 116 6.76 -5.85 0.22
C GLU A 116 7.13 -6.02 -1.26
N ALA A 117 7.31 -4.93 -1.98
CA ALA A 117 7.71 -4.93 -3.40
C ALA A 117 8.63 -3.76 -3.72
N ARG A 118 9.61 -3.97 -4.61
CA ARG A 118 10.64 -2.96 -4.95
C ARG A 118 10.65 -2.64 -6.44
N GLY A 119 10.55 -1.36 -6.77
CA GLY A 119 10.56 -0.87 -8.15
C GLY A 119 11.97 -0.59 -8.67
N GLN A 120 12.94 -1.48 -8.43
CA GLN A 120 14.31 -1.35 -8.98
C GLN A 120 14.37 -1.70 -10.46
#